data_AF-A0A5J5I331-F1
#
_entry.id   AF-A0A5J5I331-F1
#
_cell.length_a   1.000
_cell.length_b   1.000
_cell.length_c   1.000
_cell.angle_alpha   90.00
_cell.angle_beta   90.00
_cell.angle_gamma   90.00
#
_symmetry.space_group_name_H-M   'P 1'
#
loop_
_entity.id
_entity.type
_entity.pdbx_description
1 polymer ?
#
loop_
_entity_poly.entity_id
_entity_poly.type
_entity_poly.pdbx_seq_one_letter_code
_entity_poly.pdbx_strand_id
1 'polypeptide(L)'
;MRHDPKLAILNDLMRRVDGLASQRGHVSAPRMQDELAQIRHIARAFRLDTIEGLAGTLESALSLHGLGPIVLSYLDLMREAISHDMPQAMIVPMIPRTATVATLPLHA
;
A
#
# COMPACT_ATOMS: atom_id res chain seq x y z
N MET A 1 -20.71 0.92 -17.82
CA MET A 1 -19.38 0.83 -17.19
C MET A 1 -19.11 2.16 -16.49
N ARG A 2 -19.39 2.26 -15.19
CA ARG A 2 -19.18 3.49 -14.41
C ARG A 2 -17.69 3.53 -14.05
N HIS A 3 -16.90 4.30 -14.79
CA HIS A 3 -15.48 4.43 -14.54
C HIS A 3 -15.31 5.41 -13.37
N ASP A 4 -15.13 4.89 -12.15
CA ASP A 4 -14.88 5.74 -10.99
C ASP A 4 -13.45 6.29 -11.10
N PRO A 5 -13.26 7.61 -11.32
CA PRO A 5 -11.95 8.19 -11.55
C PRO A 5 -11.02 7.99 -10.34
N LYS A 6 -11.58 7.95 -9.13
CA LYS A 6 -10.84 7.62 -7.90
C LYS A 6 -10.27 6.21 -7.93
N LEU A 7 -11.04 5.22 -8.39
CA LEU A 7 -10.60 3.83 -8.51
C LEU A 7 -9.48 3.67 -9.55
N ALA A 8 -9.53 4.41 -10.66
CA ALA A 8 -8.47 4.40 -11.65
C ALA A 8 -7.13 4.89 -11.05
N ILE A 9 -7.19 5.94 -10.23
CA ILE A 9 -6.02 6.51 -9.57
C ILE A 9 -5.46 5.58 -8.49
N LEU A 10 -6.32 4.97 -7.68
CA LEU A 10 -5.88 3.99 -6.67
C LEU A 10 -5.20 2.77 -7.32
N ASN A 11 -5.73 2.30 -8.46
CA ASN A 11 -5.08 1.22 -9.22
C ASN A 11 -3.72 1.65 -9.80
N ASP A 12 -3.60 2.89 -10.31
CA ASP A 12 -2.32 3.41 -10.79
C ASP A 12 -1.28 3.50 -9.67
N LEU A 13 -1.67 4.06 -8.52
CA LEU A 13 -0.83 4.13 -7.33
C LEU A 13 -0.40 2.74 -6.84
N MET A 14 -1.33 1.79 -6.77
CA MET A 14 -1.03 0.41 -6.39
C MET A 14 0.01 -0.20 -7.33
N ARG A 15 -0.20 -0.06 -8.64
CA ARG A 15 0.72 -0.59 -9.66
C ARG A 15 2.12 0.00 -9.54
N ARG A 16 2.23 1.29 -9.21
CA ARG A 16 3.52 1.96 -8.99
C ARG A 16 4.23 1.42 -7.75
N VAL A 17 3.52 1.35 -6.62
CA VAL A 17 4.06 0.83 -5.36
C VAL A 17 4.52 -0.62 -5.50
N ASP A 18 3.68 -1.48 -6.10
CA ASP A 18 4.04 -2.87 -6.38
C ASP A 18 5.22 -2.98 -7.35
N GLY A 19 5.30 -2.09 -8.34
CA GLY A 19 6.43 -1.99 -9.26
C GLY A 19 7.74 -1.64 -8.55
N LEU A 20 7.71 -0.71 -7.60
CA LEU A 20 8.87 -0.36 -6.76
C LEU A 20 9.28 -1.52 -5.86
N ALA A 21 8.31 -2.16 -5.20
CA ALA A 21 8.57 -3.31 -4.31
C ALA A 21 9.16 -4.51 -5.08
N SER A 22 8.66 -4.75 -6.30
CA SER A 22 9.15 -5.82 -7.19
C SER A 22 10.60 -5.63 -7.62
N GLN A 23 11.08 -4.39 -7.66
CA GLN A 23 12.45 -4.07 -8.05
C GLN A 23 13.47 -4.28 -6.91
N ARG A 24 13.03 -4.58 -5.67
CA ARG A 24 13.86 -5.03 -4.51
C ARG A 24 15.24 -4.34 -4.33
N GLY A 25 15.32 -3.02 -4.56
CA GLY A 25 16.57 -2.27 -4.39
C GLY A 25 17.45 -2.12 -5.65
N HIS A 26 16.99 -2.58 -6.82
CA HIS A 26 17.65 -2.32 -8.12
C HIS A 26 17.30 -0.94 -8.69
N VAL A 27 16.41 -0.18 -8.03
CA VAL A 27 16.06 1.19 -8.40
C VAL A 27 17.12 2.13 -7.83
N SER A 28 17.74 2.95 -8.66
CA SER A 28 18.65 3.99 -8.22
C SER A 28 17.95 4.99 -7.28
N ALA A 29 18.66 5.50 -6.27
CA ALA A 29 18.13 6.48 -5.33
C ALA A 29 17.42 7.69 -5.98
N PRO A 30 17.96 8.35 -7.04
CA PRO A 30 17.25 9.45 -7.69
C PRO A 30 15.93 9.00 -8.33
N ARG A 31 15.92 7.84 -8.99
CA ARG A 31 14.70 7.28 -9.59
C ARG A 31 13.65 6.94 -8.52
N MET A 32 14.09 6.47 -7.36
CA MET A 32 13.19 6.22 -6.22
C MET A 32 12.59 7.52 -5.70
N GLN A 33 13.38 8.59 -5.59
CA GLN A 33 12.89 9.90 -5.18
C GLN A 33 11.88 10.48 -6.18
N ASP A 34 12.12 10.35 -7.48
CA ASP A 34 11.18 10.80 -8.52
C ASP A 34 9.82 10.09 -8.41
N GLU A 35 9.82 8.77 -8.22
CA GLU A 35 8.58 7.99 -8.07
C GLU A 35 7.84 8.35 -6.78
N LEU A 36 8.54 8.56 -5.67
CA LEU A 36 7.91 8.99 -4.42
C LEU A 36 7.35 10.41 -4.51
N ALA A 37 8.05 11.33 -5.18
CA ALA A 37 7.55 12.66 -5.44
C ALA A 37 6.28 12.62 -6.30
N GLN A 38 6.23 11.73 -7.29
CA GLN A 38 5.04 11.53 -8.12
C GLN A 38 3.87 10.92 -7.32
N ILE A 39 4.13 9.91 -6.49
CA ILE A 39 3.13 9.31 -5.59
C ILE A 39 2.57 10.39 -4.64
N ARG A 40 3.44 11.19 -4.02
CA ARG A 40 3.04 12.30 -3.14
C ARG A 40 2.19 13.33 -3.87
N HIS A 41 2.59 13.70 -5.08
CA HIS A 41 1.85 14.66 -5.91
C HIS A 41 0.43 14.17 -6.22
N ILE A 42 0.28 12.91 -6.64
CA ILE A 42 -1.02 12.30 -6.93
C ILE A 42 -1.84 12.18 -5.64
N ALA A 43 -1.24 11.69 -4.55
CA ALA A 43 -1.93 11.54 -3.27
C ALA A 43 -2.53 12.87 -2.79
N ARG A 44 -1.74 13.95 -2.87
CA ARG A 44 -2.19 15.29 -2.50
C ARG A 44 -3.34 15.79 -3.38
N ALA A 45 -3.29 15.54 -4.69
CA ALA A 45 -4.35 15.94 -5.62
C ALA A 45 -5.69 15.25 -5.33
N PHE A 46 -5.65 14.02 -4.80
CA PHE A 46 -6.84 13.21 -4.50
C PHE A 46 -7.19 13.16 -3.00
N ARG A 47 -6.55 14.00 -2.17
CA ARG A 47 -6.77 14.07 -0.70
C ARG A 47 -6.55 12.72 -0.01
N LEU A 48 -5.50 12.02 -0.40
CA LEU A 48 -5.05 10.76 0.18
C LEU A 48 -3.96 11.03 1.23
N ASP A 49 -4.34 11.70 2.32
CA ASP A 49 -3.41 12.27 3.31
C ASP A 49 -2.45 11.22 3.91
N THR A 50 -2.93 9.99 4.13
CA THR A 50 -2.10 8.90 4.65
C THR A 50 -1.00 8.49 3.67
N ILE A 51 -1.33 8.39 2.38
CA ILE A 51 -0.37 8.00 1.32
C ILE A 51 0.62 9.14 1.10
N GLU A 52 0.16 10.39 1.12
CA GLU A 52 1.01 11.58 1.04
C GLU A 52 2.04 11.62 2.17
N GLY A 53 1.59 11.40 3.41
CA GLY A 53 2.43 11.36 4.59
C GLY A 53 3.49 10.26 4.50
N LEU A 54 3.09 9.03 4.18
CA LEU A 54 4.01 7.90 4.00
C LEU A 54 5.07 8.19 2.93
N ALA A 55 4.67 8.81 1.81
CA ALA A 55 5.60 9.13 0.72
C ALA A 55 6.60 10.21 1.14
N GLY A 56 6.13 11.26 1.82
CA GLY A 56 7.00 12.32 2.34
C GLY A 56 7.99 11.82 3.41
N THR A 57 7.54 10.93 4.30
CA THR A 57 8.43 10.32 5.29
C THR A 57 9.47 9.42 4.63
N LEU A 58 9.09 8.61 3.65
CA LEU A 58 10.03 7.76 2.94
C LEU A 58 11.04 8.59 2.12
N GLU A 59 10.60 9.66 1.44
CA GLU A 59 11.48 10.58 0.71
C GLU A 59 12.52 11.24 1.64
N SER A 60 12.09 11.65 2.84
CA SER A 60 12.98 12.21 3.88
C SER A 60 13.97 11.16 4.38
N ALA A 61 13.50 9.94 4.65
CA ALA A 61 14.33 8.84 5.13
C ALA A 61 15.36 8.40 4.08
N LEU A 62 14.99 8.36 2.79
CA LEU A 62 15.91 8.10 1.69
C LEU A 62 16.99 9.18 1.56
N SER A 63 16.62 10.44 1.76
CA SER A 63 17.57 11.54 1.69
C SER A 63 18.59 11.51 2.83
N LEU A 64 18.19 11.00 4.00
CA LEU A 64 19.04 10.89 5.19
C LEU A 64 19.87 9.60 5.25
N HIS A 65 19.27 8.46 4.88
CA HIS A 65 19.84 7.13 5.11
C HIS A 65 20.10 6.34 3.81
N GLY A 66 19.72 6.87 2.64
CA GLY A 66 19.81 6.16 1.37
C GLY A 66 18.77 5.05 1.23
N LEU A 67 18.96 4.18 0.22
CA LEU A 67 18.10 3.02 -0.06
C LEU A 67 18.31 1.92 1.00
N GLY A 68 17.75 2.13 2.19
CA GLY A 68 17.82 1.20 3.30
C GLY A 68 16.74 0.10 3.26
N PRO A 69 16.82 -0.89 4.18
CA PRO A 69 15.84 -1.99 4.27
C PRO A 69 14.42 -1.50 4.61
N ILE A 70 14.30 -0.31 5.20
CA ILE A 70 13.02 0.32 5.56
C ILE A 70 12.13 0.66 4.36
N VAL A 71 12.70 0.73 3.15
CA VAL A 71 11.98 1.09 1.94
C VAL A 71 10.84 0.11 1.70
N LEU A 72 11.10 -1.20 1.83
CA LEU A 72 10.08 -2.23 1.64
C LEU A 72 8.97 -2.13 2.67
N SER A 73 9.30 -1.84 3.93
CA SER A 73 8.29 -1.63 4.99
C SER A 73 7.38 -0.44 4.67
N TYR A 74 7.94 0.67 4.20
CA TYR A 74 7.13 1.84 3.82
C TYR A 74 6.28 1.59 2.57
N LEU A 75 6.81 0.87 1.57
CA LEU A 75 6.04 0.49 0.39
C LEU A 75 4.87 -0.44 0.75
N ASP A 76 5.09 -1.37 1.69
CA ASP A 76 4.02 -2.25 2.21
C ASP A 76 2.94 -1.44 2.94
N LEU A 77 3.32 -0.49 3.79
CA LEU A 77 2.39 0.43 4.44
C LEU A 77 1.58 1.27 3.44
N MET A 78 2.20 1.73 2.35
CA MET A 78 1.48 2.44 1.28
C MET A 78 0.47 1.54 0.59
N ARG A 79 0.84 0.26 0.35
CA ARG A 79 -0.03 -0.74 -0.28
C ARG A 79 -1.28 -1.00 0.55
N GLU A 80 -1.11 -1.14 1.86
CA GLU A 80 -2.23 -1.29 2.81
C GLU A 80 -3.12 -0.04 2.83
N ALA A 81 -2.52 1.16 2.85
CA ALA A 81 -3.27 2.42 2.83
C ALA A 81 -4.09 2.60 1.54
N ILE A 82 -3.54 2.23 0.38
CA ILE A 82 -4.26 2.25 -0.91
C ILE A 82 -5.41 1.23 -0.88
N SER A 83 -5.16 0.02 -0.37
CA SER A 83 -6.18 -1.04 -0.28
C SER A 83 -7.34 -0.64 0.62
N HIS A 84 -7.08 0.09 1.71
CA HIS A 84 -8.11 0.60 2.60
C HIS A 84 -8.98 1.68 1.95
N ASP A 85 -8.42 2.52 1.09
CA ASP A 85 -9.17 3.58 0.38
C ASP A 85 -9.89 3.08 -0.88
N MET A 86 -9.58 1.86 -1.34
CA MET A 86 -10.33 1.21 -2.41
C MET A 86 -11.77 0.90 -1.94
N PRO A 87 -12.81 1.34 -2.68
CA PRO A 87 -14.18 1.02 -2.34
C PRO A 87 -14.37 -0.50 -2.27
N GLN A 88 -14.90 -0.99 -1.15
CA GLN A 88 -15.06 -2.40 -0.78
C GLN A 88 -15.87 -3.28 -1.76
N ALA A 89 -16.32 -2.76 -2.90
CA ALA A 89 -17.16 -3.46 -3.87
C ALA A 89 -16.48 -4.68 -4.57
N MET A 90 -15.21 -4.98 -4.30
CA MET A 90 -14.51 -6.18 -4.78
C MET A 90 -13.82 -7.00 -3.69
N ILE A 91 -14.03 -6.71 -2.41
CA ILE A 91 -13.58 -7.61 -1.34
C ILE A 91 -14.71 -8.62 -1.13
N VAL A 92 -14.72 -9.71 -1.91
CA VAL A 92 -15.36 -10.93 -1.44
C VAL A 92 -14.55 -11.37 -0.22
N PRO A 93 -15.09 -11.35 1.00
CA PRO A 93 -14.34 -11.84 2.13
C PRO A 93 -14.34 -13.37 2.00
N MET A 94 -13.25 -13.93 1.48
CA MET A 94 -12.97 -15.35 1.69
C MET A 94 -12.54 -15.50 3.14
N ILE A 95 -13.53 -15.56 4.03
CA ILE A 95 -13.34 -15.90 5.44
C ILE A 95 -12.97 -17.38 5.48
N PRO A 96 -11.74 -17.79 5.88
CA PRO A 96 -11.52 -19.17 6.26
C PRO A 96 -12.35 -19.41 7.53
N ARG A 97 -13.47 -20.13 7.41
CA ARG A 97 -14.19 -20.67 8.58
C ARG A 97 -13.29 -21.70 9.24
N THR A 98 -12.45 -21.27 10.17
CA THR A 98 -11.94 -22.16 11.21
C THR A 98 -13.14 -22.52 12.09
N ALA A 99 -13.76 -23.65 11.78
CA ALA A 99 -14.75 -24.26 12.64
C ALA A 99 -14.08 -24.65 13.95
N THR A 100 -14.25 -23.82 14.98
CA THR A 100 -13.91 -24.18 16.35
C THR A 100 -14.80 -25.36 16.74
N VAL A 101 -14.25 -26.57 16.73
CA VAL A 101 -14.92 -27.74 17.32
C VAL A 101 -14.91 -27.53 18.82
N ALA A 102 -16.05 -27.09 19.36
CA ALA A 102 -16.28 -27.08 20.79
C ALA A 102 -16.41 -28.53 21.28
N THR A 103 -15.35 -29.04 21.92
CA THR A 103 -15.39 -30.29 22.66
C THR A 103 -16.23 -30.07 23.92
N LEU A 104 -17.50 -30.48 23.89
CA LEU A 104 -18.37 -30.59 25.06
C LEU A 104 -17.91 -31.78 25.92
N PRO A 105 -17.71 -31.62 27.24
CA PRO A 105 -17.60 -32.77 28.13
C PRO A 105 -19.00 -33.19 28.59
N LEU A 106 -19.33 -34.46 28.36
CA LEU A 106 -20.44 -35.24 28.94
C LEU A 106 -19.80 -36.59 29.32
N HIS A 107 -19.99 -37.23 30.46
CA HIS A 107 -20.71 -37.02 31.73
C HIS A 107 -20.32 -38.22 32.63
N ALA A 108 -20.57 -38.10 33.95
CA ALA A 108 -20.66 -39.12 35.00
C ALA A 108 -19.37 -39.83 35.47
#